data_AF-A0AAW0UF82-F1
#
_entry.id   AF-A0AAW0UF82-F1
#
_cell.length_a   1.000
_cell.length_b   1.000
_cell.length_c   1.000
_cell.angle_alpha   90.00
_cell.angle_beta   90.00
_cell.angle_gamma   90.00
#
_symmetry.space_group_name_H-M   'P 1'
#
loop_
_entity.id
_entity.type
_entity.pdbx_description
1 polymer ?
#
loop_
_entity_poly.entity_id
_entity_poly.type
_entity_poly.pdbx_seq_one_letter_code
_entity_poly.pdbx_strand_id
1 'polypeptide(L)'
;MTFCGYKFSLCLLLISAWGLVQLLVMGLFFYGEAPAFLEDLPLEDHYDSRENFVTDVNKGFKNNAFNCFIAACLYIVTLGVSGWQFYLNQKTTYQ
;
A
#
# COMPACT_ATOMS: atom_id res chain seq x y z
N MET A 1 -17.44 -10.31 18.98
CA MET A 1 -18.61 -9.94 18.15
C MET A 1 -18.16 -9.95 16.70
N THR A 2 -18.87 -10.65 15.82
CA THR A 2 -18.60 -10.67 14.38
C THR A 2 -19.20 -9.41 13.77
N PHE A 3 -18.38 -8.59 13.11
CA PHE A 3 -18.80 -7.29 12.55
C PHE A 3 -19.09 -7.37 11.04
N CYS A 4 -18.51 -8.36 10.36
CA CYS A 4 -18.69 -8.60 8.93
C CYS A 4 -18.98 -10.08 8.66
N GLY A 5 -19.86 -10.36 7.70
CA GLY A 5 -20.20 -11.73 7.29
C GLY A 5 -19.04 -12.45 6.59
N TYR A 6 -19.10 -13.79 6.58
CA TYR A 6 -18.05 -14.67 6.05
C TYR A 6 -17.56 -14.30 4.63
N LYS A 7 -18.48 -14.05 3.69
CA LYS A 7 -18.14 -13.71 2.30
C LYS A 7 -17.38 -12.38 2.17
N PHE A 8 -17.80 -11.38 2.92
CA PHE A 8 -17.16 -10.06 2.90
C PHE A 8 -15.78 -10.11 3.56
N SER A 9 -15.65 -10.85 4.67
CA SER A 9 -14.37 -11.04 5.37
C SER A 9 -13.33 -11.75 4.49
N LEU A 10 -13.74 -12.72 3.67
CA LEU A 10 -12.84 -13.39 2.72
C LEU A 10 -12.39 -12.44 1.62
N CYS A 11 -13.29 -11.65 1.06
CA CYS A 11 -12.96 -10.62 0.06
C CYS A 11 -11.94 -9.62 0.61
N LEU A 12 -12.17 -9.11 1.83
CA LEU A 12 -11.28 -8.13 2.47
C LEU A 12 -9.88 -8.70 2.73
N LEU A 13 -9.80 -10.00 3.06
CA LEU A 13 -8.54 -10.70 3.29
C LEU A 13 -7.74 -10.81 1.99
N LEU A 14 -8.38 -11.21 0.89
CA LEU A 14 -7.74 -11.31 -0.43
C LEU A 14 -7.24 -9.94 -0.94
N ILE A 15 -8.10 -8.91 -0.86
CA ILE A 15 -7.71 -7.55 -1.27
C ILE A 15 -6.58 -7.04 -0.39
N SER A 16 -6.64 -7.28 0.93
CA SER A 16 -5.58 -6.81 1.83
C SER A 16 -4.24 -7.51 1.57
N ALA A 17 -4.27 -8.81 1.26
CA ALA A 17 -3.07 -9.57 0.93
C ALA A 17 -2.44 -9.08 -0.37
N TRP A 18 -3.27 -8.87 -1.40
CA TRP A 18 -2.80 -8.33 -2.68
C TRP A 18 -2.25 -6.92 -2.55
N GLY A 19 -2.99 -6.02 -1.90
CA GLY A 19 -2.59 -4.63 -1.67
C GLY A 19 -1.28 -4.53 -0.89
N LEU A 20 -1.08 -5.38 0.12
CA LEU A 20 0.16 -5.44 0.87
C LEU A 20 1.36 -5.78 -0.02
N VAL A 21 1.26 -6.84 -0.83
CA VAL A 21 2.35 -7.26 -1.72
C VAL A 21 2.66 -6.17 -2.74
N GLN A 22 1.65 -5.62 -3.39
CA GLN A 22 1.81 -4.58 -4.41
C GLN A 22 2.45 -3.30 -3.83
N LEU A 23 1.99 -2.83 -2.66
CA LEU A 23 2.52 -1.62 -2.02
C LEU A 23 3.94 -1.79 -1.49
N LEU A 24 4.30 -2.96 -0.97
CA LEU A 24 5.67 -3.24 -0.54
C LEU A 24 6.64 -3.26 -1.72
N VAL A 25 6.26 -3.90 -2.83
CA VAL A 25 7.07 -3.93 -4.05
C VAL A 25 7.24 -2.51 -4.62
N MET A 26 6.16 -1.73 -4.73
CA MET A 26 6.26 -0.33 -5.19
C MET A 26 7.08 0.53 -4.24
N GLY A 27 6.88 0.42 -2.92
CA GLY A 27 7.67 1.16 -1.93
C GLY A 27 9.17 0.87 -2.04
N LEU A 28 9.54 -0.38 -2.31
CA LEU A 28 10.93 -0.77 -2.52
C LEU A 28 11.52 -0.18 -3.81
N PHE A 29 10.75 -0.16 -4.90
CA PHE A 29 11.17 0.46 -6.16
C PHE A 29 11.27 1.98 -6.08
N PHE A 30 10.36 2.65 -5.35
CA PHE A 30 10.48 4.09 -5.08
C PHE A 30 11.68 4.40 -4.17
N TYR A 31 11.96 3.57 -3.16
CA TYR A 31 13.14 3.74 -2.31
C TYR A 31 14.46 3.57 -3.09
N GLY A 32 14.46 2.69 -4.09
CA GLY A 32 15.57 2.51 -5.02
C GLY A 32 15.65 3.53 -6.16
N GLU A 33 14.83 4.59 -6.14
CA GLU A 33 14.79 5.65 -7.16
C GLU A 33 14.69 5.09 -8.59
N ALA A 34 13.86 4.06 -8.78
CA ALA A 34 13.74 3.37 -10.06
C ALA A 34 13.21 4.31 -11.16
N PRO A 35 13.88 4.43 -12.32
CA PRO A 35 13.53 5.40 -13.36
C PRO A 35 12.18 5.13 -14.02
N ALA A 36 11.65 3.90 -13.91
CA ALA A 36 10.34 3.53 -14.42
C ALA A 36 9.18 4.28 -13.75
N PHE A 37 9.37 4.79 -12.52
CA PHE A 37 8.35 5.52 -11.76
C PHE A 37 8.55 7.04 -11.77
N LEU A 38 9.45 7.55 -12.63
CA LEU A 38 9.71 8.98 -12.71
C LEU A 38 8.47 9.77 -13.21
N GLU A 39 7.70 9.18 -14.12
CA GLU A 39 6.47 9.79 -14.66
C GLU A 39 5.32 9.81 -13.65
N ASP A 40 5.38 8.96 -12.62
CA ASP A 40 4.37 8.89 -11.55
C ASP A 40 4.63 9.88 -10.40
N LEU A 41 5.76 10.59 -10.42
CA LEU A 41 6.07 11.58 -9.40
C LEU A 41 5.25 12.86 -9.60
N PRO A 42 4.81 13.50 -8.51
CA PRO A 42 4.15 14.81 -8.58
C PRO A 42 5.21 15.90 -8.85
N LEU A 43 5.67 15.99 -10.09
CA LEU A 43 6.59 17.02 -10.56
C LEU A 43 5.81 18.21 -11.12
N GLU A 44 6.42 19.40 -11.08
CA GLU A 44 5.89 20.60 -11.72
C GLU A 44 6.15 20.57 -13.23
N ASP A 45 5.26 21.17 -14.03
CA ASP A 45 5.38 21.19 -15.50
C ASP A 45 6.60 22.01 -15.98
N HIS A 46 7.07 22.97 -15.16
CA HIS A 46 8.18 23.85 -15.50
C HIS A 46 9.15 24.03 -14.34
N TYR A 47 10.44 23.78 -14.60
CA TYR A 47 11.52 24.04 -13.66
C TYR A 47 12.49 25.06 -14.24
N ASP A 48 12.80 26.11 -13.47
CA ASP A 48 13.75 27.16 -13.86
C ASP A 48 15.22 26.66 -13.92
N SER A 49 15.52 25.54 -13.26
CA SER A 49 16.89 25.02 -13.14
C SER A 49 16.90 23.50 -12.98
N ARG A 50 17.90 22.85 -13.61
CA ARG A 50 18.11 21.40 -13.52
C ARG A 50 18.31 20.92 -12.08
N GLU A 51 18.97 21.70 -11.25
CA GLU A 51 19.21 21.34 -9.84
C GLU A 51 17.91 21.27 -9.03
N ASN A 52 16.96 22.17 -9.30
CA ASN A 52 15.64 22.17 -8.66
C ASN A 52 14.85 20.92 -9.08
N PHE A 53 14.87 20.58 -10.37
CA PHE A 53 14.26 19.36 -10.90
C PHE A 53 14.79 18.10 -10.22
N VAL A 54 16.12 17.91 -10.17
CA VAL A 54 16.72 16.71 -9.54
C VAL A 54 16.41 16.64 -8.05
N THR A 55 16.40 17.79 -7.38
CA THR A 55 16.08 17.85 -5.94
C THR A 55 14.64 17.42 -5.67
N ASP A 56 13.69 17.87 -6.49
CA ASP A 56 12.28 17.54 -6.31
C ASP A 56 11.96 16.12 -6.76
N VAL A 57 12.65 15.59 -7.77
CA VAL A 57 12.60 14.17 -8.12
C VAL A 57 13.01 13.30 -6.94
N ASN A 58 14.18 13.56 -6.34
CA ASN A 58 14.66 12.78 -5.19
C ASN A 58 13.72 12.87 -3.98
N LYS A 59 13.12 14.05 -3.74
CA LYS A 59 12.10 14.22 -2.69
C LYS A 59 10.83 13.44 -3.01
N GLY A 60 10.36 13.48 -4.25
CA GLY A 60 9.15 12.79 -4.71
C GLY A 60 9.27 11.27 -4.54
N PHE A 61 10.42 10.70 -4.92
CA PHE A 61 10.71 9.27 -4.73
C PHE A 61 10.64 8.87 -3.26
N LYS A 62 11.31 9.62 -2.38
CA LYS A 62 11.29 9.36 -0.93
C LYS A 62 9.90 9.50 -0.34
N ASN A 63 9.17 10.56 -0.67
CA ASN A 63 7.81 10.76 -0.17
C ASN A 63 6.86 9.63 -0.61
N ASN A 64 6.89 9.25 -1.89
CA ASN A 64 6.07 8.16 -2.39
C ASN A 64 6.44 6.81 -1.78
N ALA A 65 7.74 6.54 -1.58
CA ALA A 65 8.19 5.34 -0.87
C ALA A 65 7.63 5.27 0.55
N PHE A 66 7.73 6.36 1.33
CA PHE A 66 7.19 6.40 2.69
C PHE A 66 5.67 6.27 2.72
N ASN A 67 4.95 6.92 1.81
CA ASN A 67 3.51 6.78 1.69
C ASN A 67 3.10 5.32 1.39
N CYS A 68 3.81 4.65 0.47
CA CYS A 68 3.59 3.25 0.14
C CYS A 68 3.85 2.34 1.35
N PHE A 69 4.93 2.57 2.11
CA PHE A 69 5.23 1.79 3.32
C PHE A 69 4.21 2.00 4.43
N ILE A 70 3.75 3.23 4.64
CA ILE A 70 2.69 3.53 5.62
C ILE A 70 1.38 2.84 5.19
N ALA A 71 1.02 2.92 3.91
CA ALA A 71 -0.15 2.23 3.38
C ALA A 71 -0.02 0.71 3.54
N ALA A 72 1.15 0.12 3.27
CA ALA A 72 1.42 -1.29 3.52
C ALA A 72 1.20 -1.66 4.99
N CYS A 73 1.66 -0.84 5.95
CA CYS A 73 1.39 -1.05 7.37
C CYS A 73 -0.11 -1.04 7.70
N LEU A 74 -0.90 -0.15 7.09
CA LEU A 74 -2.36 -0.14 7.25
C LEU A 74 -2.99 -1.43 6.70
N TYR A 75 -2.51 -1.92 5.56
CA TYR A 75 -2.96 -3.18 4.98
C TYR A 75 -2.61 -4.41 5.84
N ILE A 76 -1.50 -4.39 6.57
CA ILE A 76 -1.18 -5.44 7.58
C ILE A 76 -2.24 -5.45 8.68
N VAL A 77 -2.64 -4.26 9.17
CA VAL A 77 -3.66 -4.14 10.21
C VAL A 77 -5.01 -4.65 9.70
N THR A 78 -5.44 -4.25 8.50
CA THR A 78 -6.72 -4.73 7.93
C THR A 78 -6.70 -6.22 7.64
N LEU A 79 -5.56 -6.78 7.20
CA LEU A 79 -5.36 -8.21 7.02
C LEU A 79 -5.47 -8.97 8.35
N GLY A 80 -4.86 -8.46 9.42
CA GLY A 80 -4.98 -9.03 10.77
C GLY A 80 -6.43 -9.03 11.28
N VAL A 81 -7.12 -7.90 11.15
CA VAL A 81 -8.53 -7.78 11.58
C VAL A 81 -9.44 -8.68 10.75
N SER A 82 -9.30 -8.70 9.43
CA SER A 82 -10.11 -9.56 8.56
C SER A 82 -9.80 -11.05 8.75
N GLY A 83 -8.54 -11.43 9.02
CA GLY A 83 -8.17 -12.79 9.41
C GLY A 83 -8.81 -13.22 10.74
N TRP A 84 -8.80 -12.33 11.74
CA TRP A 84 -9.49 -12.57 13.02
C TRP A 84 -11.00 -12.74 12.83
N GLN A 85 -11.64 -11.87 12.04
CA GLN A 85 -13.06 -11.99 11.70
C GLN A 85 -13.37 -13.27 10.93
N PHE A 86 -12.52 -13.66 9.98
CA PHE A 86 -12.67 -14.90 9.22
C PHE A 86 -12.63 -16.13 10.14
N TYR A 87 -11.68 -16.20 11.06
CA TYR A 87 -11.56 -17.29 12.03
C TYR A 87 -12.79 -17.42 12.93
N LEU A 88 -13.32 -16.29 13.44
CA LEU A 88 -14.55 -16.29 14.24
C LEU A 88 -15.78 -16.71 13.42
N ASN A 89 -15.91 -16.21 12.20
CA ASN A 89 -17.03 -16.54 11.32
C ASN A 89 -17.03 -18.01 10.88
N GLN A 90 -15.86 -18.62 10.67
CA GLN A 90 -15.76 -20.06 10.38
C GLN A 90 -16.33 -20.88 11.55
N LYS A 91 -15.97 -20.57 12.79
CA LYS A 91 -16.47 -21.31 13.97
C LYS A 91 -17.99 -21.23 14.13
N THR A 92 -18.58 -20.06 13.87
CA THR A 92 -20.04 -19.88 13.98
C THR A 92 -20.82 -20.52 12.83
N THR A 93 -20.20 -20.70 11.65
CA THR A 93 -20.88 -21.30 10.48
C THR A 93 -20.85 -22.83 10.48
N TYR A 94 -19.81 -23.44 11.06
CA TYR A 94 -19.64 -24.90 11.11
C TYR A 94 -20.08 -25.54 12.45
N GLN A 95 -20.57 -24.75 13.40
CA GLN A 95 -21.34 -25.23 14.57
C GLN A 95 -22.83 -25.16 14.26
#